data_AF-A0A832JXJ9-F1
#
_entry.id   AF-A0A832JXJ9-F1
#
_cell.length_a   1.000
_cell.length_b   1.000
_cell.length_c   1.000
_cell.angle_alpha   90.00
_cell.angle_beta   90.00
_cell.angle_gamma   90.00
#
_symmetry.space_group_name_H-M   'P 1'
#
loop_
_entity.id
_entity.type
_entity.pdbx_description
1 polymer ?
#
loop_
_entity_poly.entity_id
_entity_poly.type
_entity_poly.pdbx_seq_one_letter_code
_entity_poly.pdbx_strand_id
1 'polypeptide(L)'
;MAELISVAEWIVIIILLIALLIFGPSKIPELARAIGRARREYEKAVREDVKESAEKPSSEDKILDLARKLGIKTEGKTTDEILSEIEEKLKELKK
;
A
#
# COMPACT_ATOMS: atom_id res chain seq x y z
N MET A 1 40.35 20.62 15.04
CA MET A 1 38.93 20.24 14.92
C MET A 1 38.27 20.99 13.77
N ALA A 2 38.15 22.32 13.81
CA ALA A 2 37.58 23.12 12.72
C ALA A 2 38.32 22.95 11.37
N GLU A 3 39.66 22.96 11.39
CA GLU A 3 40.50 22.74 10.21
C GLU A 3 40.35 21.33 9.57
N LEU A 4 39.85 20.34 10.31
CA LEU A 4 39.61 18.99 9.76
C LEU A 4 38.24 18.90 9.10
N ILE A 5 37.25 19.63 9.65
CA ILE A 5 35.90 19.71 9.12
C ILE A 5 35.93 20.45 7.77
N SER A 6 36.67 21.57 7.68
CA SER A 6 36.81 22.32 6.43
C SER A 6 37.41 21.45 5.32
N VAL A 7 38.47 20.69 5.60
CA VAL A 7 39.08 19.77 4.61
C VAL A 7 38.10 18.68 4.18
N ALA A 8 37.33 18.11 5.10
CA ALA A 8 36.33 17.09 4.78
C ALA A 8 35.21 17.64 3.86
N GLU A 9 34.75 18.87 4.08
CA GLU A 9 33.77 19.54 3.21
C GLU A 9 34.28 19.67 1.77
N TRP A 10 35.53 20.11 1.59
CA TRP A 10 36.16 20.23 0.27
C TRP A 10 36.31 18.88 -0.44
N ILE A 11 36.63 17.80 0.30
CA ILE A 11 36.75 16.45 -0.26
C ILE A 11 35.42 16.01 -0.86
N VAL A 12 34.30 16.24 -0.18
CA VAL A 12 32.96 15.88 -0.70
C VAL A 12 32.67 16.61 -2.01
N ILE A 13 33.01 17.91 -2.10
CA ILE A 13 32.82 18.71 -3.31
C ILE A 13 33.67 18.17 -4.48
N ILE A 14 34.94 17.83 -4.22
CA ILE A 14 35.84 17.27 -5.25
C ILE A 14 35.31 15.93 -5.77
N ILE A 15 34.86 15.05 -4.88
CA ILE A 15 34.27 13.76 -5.26
C ILE A 15 33.03 13.98 -6.13
N LEU A 16 32.15 14.92 -5.76
CA LEU A 16 30.97 15.25 -6.56
C LEU A 16 31.34 15.80 -7.94
N LEU A 17 32.36 16.64 -8.06
CA LEU A 17 32.85 17.14 -9.34
C LEU A 17 33.40 16.03 -10.23
N ILE A 18 34.20 15.11 -9.67
CA ILE A 18 34.72 13.95 -10.42
C ILE A 18 33.55 13.07 -10.90
N ALA A 19 32.58 12.79 -10.01
CA ALA A 19 31.38 12.05 -10.38
C ALA A 19 30.61 12.75 -11.52
N LEU A 20 30.50 14.09 -11.47
CA LEU A 20 29.84 14.89 -12.50
C LEU A 20 30.59 14.86 -13.84
N LEU A 21 31.91 14.79 -13.84
CA LEU A 21 32.71 14.67 -15.06
C LEU A 21 32.52 13.30 -15.72
N ILE A 22 32.44 12.23 -14.92
CA ILE A 22 32.25 10.86 -15.42
C ILE A 22 30.81 10.66 -15.94
N PHE A 23 29.82 11.05 -15.14
CA PHE A 23 28.41 10.78 -15.44
C PHE A 23 27.70 11.91 -16.19
N GLY A 24 28.29 13.10 -16.21
CA GLY A 24 27.70 14.32 -16.77
C GLY A 24 26.73 15.01 -15.79
N PRO A 25 26.57 16.35 -15.89
CA PRO A 25 25.65 17.12 -15.06
C PRO A 25 24.18 16.76 -15.24
N SER A 26 23.83 16.19 -16.40
CA SER A 26 22.48 15.76 -16.72
C SER A 26 22.03 14.50 -15.96
N LYS A 27 22.95 13.75 -15.31
CA LYS A 27 22.59 12.49 -14.64
C LYS A 27 21.77 12.69 -13.38
N ILE A 28 22.08 13.72 -12.61
CA ILE A 28 21.33 14.08 -11.39
C ILE A 28 19.85 14.39 -11.70
N PRO A 29 19.51 15.29 -12.65
CA PRO A 29 18.11 15.55 -12.98
C PRO A 29 17.41 14.36 -13.64
N GLU A 30 18.13 13.53 -14.40
CA GLU A 30 17.58 12.29 -14.98
C GLU A 30 17.13 11.30 -13.90
N LEU A 31 18.00 11.04 -12.90
CA LEU A 31 17.70 10.17 -11.77
C LEU A 31 16.54 10.71 -10.93
N ALA A 32 16.54 12.01 -10.63
CA ALA A 32 15.44 12.65 -9.90
C ALA A 32 14.10 12.48 -10.62
N ARG A 33 14.07 12.66 -11.95
CA ARG A 33 12.86 12.46 -12.76
C ARG A 33 12.43 10.98 -12.78
N ALA A 34 13.37 10.05 -12.87
CA ALA A 34 13.08 8.61 -12.86
C ALA A 34 12.46 8.19 -11.52
N ILE A 35 13.05 8.59 -10.40
CA ILE A 35 12.53 8.35 -9.05
C ILE A 35 11.15 9.00 -8.89
N GLY A 36 10.98 10.24 -9.35
CA GLY A 36 9.69 10.94 -9.29
C GLY A 36 8.58 10.22 -10.05
N ARG A 37 8.87 9.71 -11.25
CA ARG A 37 7.92 8.88 -12.01
C ARG A 37 7.61 7.58 -11.30
N ALA A 38 8.62 6.86 -10.82
CA ALA A 38 8.44 5.61 -10.10
C ALA A 38 7.56 5.78 -8.85
N ARG A 39 7.81 6.83 -8.06
CA ARG A 39 6.98 7.18 -6.90
C ARG A 39 5.53 7.46 -7.30
N ARG A 40 5.30 8.23 -8.37
CA ARG A 40 3.95 8.57 -8.85
C ARG A 40 3.17 7.34 -9.30
N GLU A 41 3.80 6.45 -10.06
CA GLU A 41 3.17 5.20 -10.49
C GLU A 41 2.90 4.28 -9.30
N TYR A 42 3.81 4.21 -8.33
CA TYR A 42 3.57 3.45 -7.08
C TYR A 42 2.37 4.00 -6.30
N GLU A 43 2.30 5.32 -6.07
CA GLU A 43 1.16 5.95 -5.38
C GLU A 43 -0.15 5.73 -6.14
N LYS A 44 -0.12 5.71 -7.47
CA LYS A 44 -1.28 5.42 -8.31
C LYS A 44 -1.73 3.96 -8.14
N ALA A 45 -0.82 3.00 -8.24
CA ALA A 45 -1.10 1.59 -8.06
C ALA A 45 -1.72 1.31 -6.68
N VAL A 46 -1.13 1.85 -5.61
CA VAL A 46 -1.66 1.69 -4.25
C VAL A 46 -3.06 2.29 -4.11
N ARG A 47 -3.33 3.45 -4.71
CA ARG A 47 -4.68 4.06 -4.69
C ARG A 47 -5.69 3.24 -5.49
N GLU A 48 -5.29 2.68 -6.61
CA GLU A 48 -6.14 1.80 -7.42
C GLU A 48 -6.44 0.49 -6.66
N ASP A 49 -5.44 -0.13 -6.04
CA ASP A 49 -5.62 -1.32 -5.20
C ASP A 49 -6.57 -1.07 -4.01
N VAL A 50 -6.44 0.08 -3.33
CA VAL A 50 -7.33 0.45 -2.23
C VAL A 50 -8.75 0.71 -2.72
N LYS A 51 -8.92 1.36 -3.88
CA LYS A 51 -10.24 1.56 -4.48
C LYS A 51 -10.87 0.24 -4.91
N GLU A 52 -10.10 -0.64 -5.53
CA GLU A 52 -10.56 -1.98 -5.93
C GLU A 52 -10.90 -2.84 -4.71
N SER A 53 -10.15 -2.70 -3.61
CA SER A 53 -10.46 -3.36 -2.34
C SER A 53 -11.67 -2.75 -1.62
N ALA A 54 -12.03 -1.49 -1.91
CA ALA A 54 -13.24 -0.85 -1.39
C ALA A 54 -14.48 -1.16 -2.24
N GLU A 55 -14.31 -1.44 -3.54
CA GLU A 55 -15.41 -1.84 -4.44
C GLU A 55 -15.67 -3.36 -4.43
N LYS A 56 -14.67 -4.19 -4.10
CA LYS A 56 -14.91 -5.61 -3.82
C LYS A 56 -15.55 -5.74 -2.43
N PRO A 57 -16.72 -6.39 -2.28
CA PRO A 57 -17.29 -6.62 -0.96
C PRO A 57 -16.25 -7.39 -0.14
N SER A 58 -15.88 -6.83 1.01
CA SER A 58 -14.93 -7.45 1.93
C SER A 58 -15.45 -8.82 2.35
N SER A 59 -14.58 -9.66 2.92
CA SER A 59 -15.02 -10.95 3.46
C SER A 59 -16.17 -10.78 4.47
N GLU A 60 -16.18 -9.68 5.24
CA GLU A 60 -17.27 -9.32 6.15
C GLU A 60 -18.55 -8.92 5.41
N ASP A 61 -18.46 -8.11 4.35
CA ASP A 61 -19.63 -7.72 3.55
C ASP A 61 -20.32 -8.93 2.90
N LYS A 62 -19.53 -9.92 2.46
CA LYS A 62 -20.06 -11.19 1.92
C LYS A 62 -20.77 -12.02 2.99
N ILE A 63 -20.22 -12.07 4.21
CA ILE A 63 -20.84 -12.76 5.35
C ILE A 63 -22.15 -12.08 5.74
N LEU A 64 -22.17 -10.74 5.77
CA LEU A 64 -23.37 -9.95 6.05
C LEU A 64 -24.45 -10.11 4.96
N ASP A 65 -24.06 -10.17 3.68
CA ASP A 65 -24.99 -10.42 2.56
C ASP A 65 -25.61 -11.82 2.63
N LEU A 66 -24.82 -12.85 2.95
CA LEU A 66 -25.31 -14.22 3.17
C LEU A 66 -26.26 -14.30 4.37
N ALA A 67 -25.91 -13.64 5.48
CA ALA A 67 -26.75 -13.57 6.66
C ALA A 67 -28.12 -12.95 6.34
N ARG A 68 -28.13 -11.83 5.61
CA ARG A 68 -29.36 -11.16 5.17
C ARG A 68 -30.20 -12.04 4.25
N LYS A 69 -29.59 -12.73 3.29
CA LYS A 69 -30.28 -13.68 2.39
C LYS A 69 -30.91 -14.85 3.13
N LEU A 70 -30.30 -15.28 4.25
CA LEU A 70 -30.83 -16.33 5.12
C LEU A 70 -31.78 -15.81 6.22
N GLY A 71 -32.10 -14.52 6.21
CA GLY A 71 -33.01 -13.87 7.17
C GLY A 71 -32.45 -13.75 8.58
N ILE A 72 -31.12 -13.77 8.74
CA ILE A 72 -30.43 -13.65 10.02
C ILE A 72 -30.30 -12.18 10.39
N LYS A 73 -30.64 -11.82 11.63
CA LYS A 73 -30.39 -10.47 12.17
C LYS A 73 -28.90 -10.27 12.40
N THR A 74 -28.32 -9.28 11.73
CA THR A 74 -26.88 -8.94 11.78
C THR A 74 -26.53 -7.85 12.81
N GLU A 75 -27.53 -7.16 13.36
CA GLU A 75 -27.32 -6.05 14.30
C GLU A 75 -27.01 -6.58 15.71
N GLY A 76 -25.87 -6.15 16.27
CA GLY A 76 -25.45 -6.50 17.63
C GLY A 76 -24.76 -7.87 17.77
N LYS A 77 -24.39 -8.53 16.67
CA LYS A 77 -23.66 -9.81 16.66
C LYS A 77 -22.25 -9.66 16.11
N THR A 78 -21.34 -10.47 16.61
CA THR A 78 -19.98 -10.59 16.07
C THR A 78 -19.98 -11.42 14.78
N THR A 79 -18.94 -11.24 13.95
CA THR A 79 -18.79 -11.96 12.67
C THR A 79 -18.81 -13.49 12.86
N ASP A 80 -18.22 -14.00 13.96
CA ASP A 80 -18.18 -15.43 14.28
C ASP A 80 -19.55 -16.00 14.68
N GLU A 81 -20.36 -15.23 15.41
CA GLU A 81 -21.74 -15.61 15.77
C GLU A 81 -22.64 -15.66 14.53
N ILE A 82 -22.49 -14.69 13.63
CA ILE A 82 -23.24 -14.66 12.36
C ILE A 82 -22.88 -15.89 11.51
N LEU A 83 -21.59 -16.26 11.44
CA LEU A 83 -21.14 -17.44 10.71
C LEU A 83 -21.72 -18.73 11.29
N SER A 84 -21.74 -18.86 12.61
CA SER A 84 -22.30 -20.03 13.30
C SER A 84 -23.79 -20.21 13.00
N GLU A 85 -24.55 -19.12 12.97
CA GLU A 85 -25.99 -19.15 12.62
C GLU A 85 -26.24 -19.43 11.14
N ILE A 86 -25.38 -18.93 10.24
CA ILE A 86 -25.43 -19.26 8.81
C ILE A 86 -25.23 -20.76 8.62
N GLU A 87 -24.22 -21.35 9.27
CA GLU A 87 -23.95 -22.78 9.17
C GLU A 87 -25.09 -23.64 9.71
N GLU A 88 -25.71 -23.23 10.81
CA GLU A 88 -26.85 -23.94 11.41
C GLU A 88 -28.06 -23.94 10.48
N LYS A 89 -28.42 -22.77 9.92
CA LYS A 89 -29.50 -22.67 8.92
C LYS A 89 -29.22 -23.47 7.64
N LEU A 90 -27.97 -23.52 7.20
CA LEU A 90 -27.59 -24.32 6.03
C LEU A 90 -27.65 -25.83 6.30
N LYS A 91 -27.36 -26.27 7.52
CA LYS A 91 -27.52 -27.67 7.94
C LYS A 91 -29.00 -28.06 8.03
N GLU A 92 -29.87 -27.18 8.51
CA GLU A 92 -31.32 -27.41 8.53
C GLU A 92 -31.91 -27.55 7.11
N LEU A 93 -31.40 -26.78 6.15
CA LEU A 93 -31.85 -26.85 4.74
C LEU A 93 -31.35 -28.07 3.97
N LYS A 94 -30.25 -28.70 4.42
CA LYS A 94 -29.65 -29.90 3.78
C LYS A 94 -30.15 -31.21 4.39
N LYS A 95 -31.06 -31.15 5.36
CA LYS A 95 -31.67 -32.31 6.04
C LYS A 95 -33.04 -32.60 5.43
#